data_AF-A0A7Z0TP08-F1
#
_entry.id   AF-A0A7Z0TP08-F1
#
_cell.length_a   1.000
_cell.length_b   1.000
_cell.length_c   1.000
_cell.angle_alpha   90.00
_cell.angle_beta   90.00
_cell.angle_gamma   90.00
#
_symmetry.space_group_name_H-M   'P 1'
#
loop_
_entity.id
_entity.type
_entity.pdbx_description
1 polymer ?
#
loop_
_entity_poly.entity_id
_entity_poly.type
_entity_poly.pdbx_seq_one_letter_code
_entity_poly.pdbx_strand_id
1 'polypeptide(L)'
;AATASDLIAEGRLQDHLFTSAQRAVLGLLFGVAAGLLLALVSGLSRGGEAVVDGPVQIKRAIPSLALIPLLILWFGIGETMKVVTIALGVFVPVYIHTHNGLRAIDNRYAELAETVRLTRAAFVRQVVLPGALPGFLLGMRFAVTAAWLALAVVEQVNATSGIGYMMELARTYGQTDVILVGLVVYGLLGLVSDGLVRLVERRALSWRRTLAG
;
A
#
# COMPACT_ATOMS: atom_id res chain seq x y z
N ALA A 1 3.34 -19.29 25.93
CA ALA A 1 2.14 -18.59 26.43
C ALA A 1 2.50 -17.49 27.43
N ALA A 2 3.36 -17.76 28.43
CA ALA A 2 3.81 -16.77 29.43
C ALA A 2 4.47 -15.51 28.81
N THR A 3 5.38 -15.67 27.85
CA THR A 3 6.10 -14.53 27.24
C THR A 3 5.17 -13.52 26.55
N ALA A 4 4.10 -13.98 25.90
CA ALA A 4 3.14 -13.09 25.25
C ALA A 4 2.28 -12.34 26.29
N SER A 5 1.85 -13.02 27.35
CA SER A 5 1.12 -12.37 28.44
C SER A 5 1.99 -11.36 29.19
N ASP A 6 3.27 -11.64 29.36
CA ASP A 6 4.20 -10.75 30.06
C ASP A 6 4.48 -9.50 29.24
N LEU A 7 4.74 -9.64 27.93
CA LEU A 7 4.92 -8.51 27.00
C LEU A 7 3.68 -7.60 26.90
N ILE A 8 2.48 -8.19 27.01
CA ILE A 8 1.22 -7.45 27.03
C ILE A 8 1.02 -6.78 28.39
N ALA A 9 1.30 -7.46 29.50
CA ALA A 9 1.17 -6.92 30.85
C ALA A 9 2.13 -5.74 31.08
N GLU A 10 3.32 -5.79 30.50
CA GLU A 10 4.32 -4.72 30.56
C GLU A 10 4.03 -3.53 29.62
N GLY A 11 3.02 -3.61 28.75
CA GLY A 11 2.66 -2.52 27.81
C GLY A 11 3.59 -2.37 26.60
N ARG A 12 4.74 -3.06 26.60
CA ARG A 12 5.78 -2.93 25.58
C ARG A 12 5.28 -3.34 24.20
N LEU A 13 4.49 -4.42 24.12
CA LEU A 13 3.95 -4.88 22.84
C LEU A 13 3.04 -3.83 22.21
N GLN A 14 2.22 -3.15 23.01
CA GLN A 14 1.25 -2.15 22.58
C GLN A 14 1.96 -0.91 22.01
N ASP A 15 3.03 -0.44 22.64
CA ASP A 15 3.81 0.71 22.16
C ASP A 15 4.50 0.42 20.82
N HIS A 16 5.12 -0.76 20.71
CA HIS A 16 5.74 -1.23 19.46
C HIS A 16 4.68 -1.38 18.36
N LEU A 17 3.54 -1.98 18.68
CA LEU A 17 2.41 -2.18 17.77
C LEU A 17 1.87 -0.84 17.25
N PHE A 18 1.64 0.12 18.14
CA PHE A 18 1.11 1.44 17.78
C PHE A 18 2.06 2.17 16.82
N THR A 19 3.36 2.15 17.12
CA THR A 19 4.37 2.79 16.28
C THR A 19 4.41 2.15 14.88
N SER A 20 4.41 0.81 14.81
CA SER A 20 4.39 0.09 13.54
C SER A 20 3.12 0.38 12.73
N ALA A 21 1.95 0.42 13.39
CA ALA A 21 0.70 0.76 12.75
C ALA A 21 0.71 2.19 12.19
N GLN A 22 1.22 3.17 12.94
CA GLN A 22 1.34 4.56 12.47
C GLN A 22 2.21 4.67 11.22
N ARG A 23 3.39 4.02 11.22
CA ARG A 23 4.29 3.99 10.06
C ARG A 23 3.63 3.36 8.83
N ALA A 24 2.96 2.22 9.03
CA ALA A 24 2.23 1.53 7.96
C ALA A 24 1.12 2.42 7.38
N VAL A 25 0.31 3.05 8.22
CA VAL A 25 -0.79 3.92 7.80
C VAL A 25 -0.27 5.14 7.05
N LEU A 26 0.77 5.82 7.53
CA LEU A 26 1.36 6.96 6.84
C LEU A 26 1.95 6.56 5.49
N GLY A 27 2.71 5.46 5.44
CA GLY A 27 3.28 4.94 4.20
C GLY A 27 2.20 4.55 3.18
N LEU A 28 1.13 3.88 3.64
CA LEU A 28 -0.05 3.58 2.82
C LEU A 28 -0.70 4.86 2.30
N LEU A 29 -0.96 5.82 3.17
CA LEU A 29 -1.64 7.07 2.79
C LEU A 29 -0.86 7.83 1.72
N PHE A 30 0.44 8.06 1.92
CA PHE A 30 1.27 8.78 0.96
C PHE A 30 1.48 7.99 -0.34
N GLY A 31 1.73 6.67 -0.25
CA GLY A 31 1.93 5.82 -1.41
C GLY A 31 0.67 5.69 -2.26
N VAL A 32 -0.50 5.52 -1.62
CA VAL A 32 -1.80 5.46 -2.30
C VAL A 32 -2.12 6.79 -2.95
N ALA A 33 -1.94 7.91 -2.24
CA ALA A 33 -2.19 9.24 -2.78
C ALA A 33 -1.33 9.49 -4.03
N ALA A 34 -0.02 9.25 -3.94
CA ALA A 34 0.88 9.43 -5.08
C ALA A 34 0.55 8.48 -6.25
N GLY A 35 0.27 7.21 -5.94
CA GLY A 35 -0.03 6.18 -6.95
C GLY A 35 -1.33 6.47 -7.69
N LEU A 36 -2.37 6.84 -6.95
CA LEU A 36 -3.67 7.19 -7.50
C LEU A 36 -3.59 8.47 -8.34
N LEU A 37 -2.94 9.53 -7.84
CA LEU A 37 -2.79 10.77 -8.59
C LEU A 37 -2.05 10.55 -9.92
N LEU A 38 -0.92 9.85 -9.89
CA LEU A 38 -0.16 9.57 -11.10
C LEU A 38 -0.91 8.64 -12.06
N ALA A 39 -1.65 7.64 -11.55
CA ALA A 39 -2.46 6.76 -12.38
C ALA A 39 -3.61 7.51 -13.06
N LEU A 40 -4.25 8.46 -12.37
CA LEU A 40 -5.30 9.30 -12.96
C LEU A 40 -4.72 10.21 -14.04
N VAL A 41 -3.59 10.88 -13.78
CA VAL A 41 -2.93 11.74 -14.78
C VAL A 41 -2.52 10.95 -16.02
N SER A 42 -1.90 9.78 -15.83
CA SER A 42 -1.44 8.89 -16.90
C SER A 42 -2.60 8.21 -17.66
N GLY A 43 -3.63 7.78 -16.93
CA GLY A 43 -4.76 7.04 -17.49
C GLY A 43 -5.78 7.92 -18.22
N LEU A 44 -5.92 9.19 -17.84
CA LEU A 44 -6.85 10.14 -18.45
C LEU A 44 -6.24 10.96 -19.59
N SER A 45 -4.92 10.93 -19.79
CA SER A 45 -4.26 11.77 -20.78
C SER A 45 -3.13 11.05 -21.53
N ARG A 46 -3.11 11.22 -22.87
CA ARG A 46 -2.06 10.66 -23.74
C ARG A 46 -0.67 11.24 -23.43
N GLY A 47 -0.61 12.52 -23.04
CA GLY A 47 0.63 13.18 -22.63
C GLY A 47 1.12 12.70 -21.26
N GLY A 48 0.20 12.51 -20.30
CA GLY A 48 0.52 11.93 -19.00
C GLY A 48 1.08 10.53 -19.12
N GLU A 49 0.50 9.68 -19.99
CA GLU A 49 1.03 8.34 -20.26
C GLU A 49 2.48 8.37 -20.74
N ALA A 50 2.79 9.20 -21.74
CA ALA A 50 4.13 9.28 -22.30
C ALA A 50 5.18 9.76 -21.29
N VAL A 51 4.80 10.63 -20.35
CA VAL A 51 5.73 11.24 -19.39
C VAL A 51 5.79 10.46 -18.06
N VAL A 52 4.69 9.88 -17.61
CA VAL A 52 4.58 9.25 -16.28
C VAL A 52 4.86 7.76 -16.34
N ASP A 53 4.38 7.04 -17.37
CA ASP A 53 4.46 5.57 -17.36
C ASP A 53 5.91 5.09 -17.38
N GLY A 54 6.74 5.66 -18.26
CA GLY A 54 8.17 5.32 -18.35
C GLY A 54 8.92 5.39 -17.01
N PRO A 55 8.94 6.56 -16.33
CA PRO A 55 9.53 6.69 -15.00
C PRO A 55 8.96 5.72 -13.96
N VAL A 56 7.65 5.44 -13.99
CA VAL A 56 7.04 4.49 -13.05
C VAL A 56 7.49 3.05 -13.34
N GLN A 57 7.62 2.65 -14.61
CA GLN A 57 8.16 1.32 -14.94
C GLN A 57 9.62 1.17 -14.51
N ILE A 58 10.43 2.23 -14.67
CA ILE A 58 11.82 2.24 -14.14
C ILE A 58 11.80 2.11 -12.62
N LYS A 59 10.97 2.90 -11.93
CA LYS A 59 10.83 2.81 -10.47
C LYS A 59 10.35 1.43 -10.03
N ARG A 60 9.45 0.79 -10.77
CA ARG A 60 8.96 -0.57 -10.52
C ARG A 60 10.09 -1.61 -10.62
N ALA A 61 11.02 -1.43 -11.56
CA ALA A 61 12.16 -2.34 -11.71
C ALA A 61 13.14 -2.26 -10.53
N ILE A 62 13.19 -1.11 -9.83
CA ILE A 62 14.08 -0.88 -8.68
C ILE A 62 13.31 -1.19 -7.39
N PRO A 63 13.66 -2.29 -6.66
CA PRO A 63 13.01 -2.62 -5.40
C PRO A 63 13.10 -1.45 -4.41
N SER A 64 11.99 -1.08 -3.78
CA SER A 64 11.98 0.04 -2.83
C SER A 64 12.92 -0.18 -1.64
N LEU A 65 13.15 -1.43 -1.25
CA LEU A 65 14.13 -1.80 -0.23
C LEU A 65 15.58 -1.53 -0.66
N ALA A 66 15.90 -1.66 -1.95
CA ALA A 66 17.24 -1.39 -2.47
C ALA A 66 17.60 0.11 -2.42
N LEU A 67 16.60 0.99 -2.26
CA LEU A 67 16.81 2.43 -2.14
C LEU A 67 17.13 2.88 -0.71
N ILE A 68 17.04 1.99 0.29
CA ILE A 68 17.27 2.35 1.70
C ILE A 68 18.59 3.11 1.91
N PRO A 69 19.77 2.70 1.37
CA PRO A 69 21.01 3.45 1.57
C PRO A 69 20.95 4.89 1.05
N LEU A 70 20.30 5.10 -0.10
CA LEU A 70 20.11 6.43 -0.69
C LEU A 70 19.14 7.27 0.15
N LEU A 71 18.08 6.66 0.65
CA LEU A 71 17.11 7.33 1.52
C LEU A 71 17.72 7.70 2.88
N ILE A 72 18.64 6.88 3.41
CA ILE A 72 19.44 7.22 4.58
C ILE A 72 20.33 8.42 4.29
N LEU A 73 20.99 8.46 3.12
CA LEU A 73 21.84 9.60 2.75
C LEU A 73 21.04 10.91 2.63
N TRP A 74 19.84 10.86 2.06
CA TRP A 74 19.01 12.06 1.84
C TRP A 74 18.24 12.52 3.06
N PHE A 75 17.61 11.60 3.80
CA PHE A 75 16.69 11.91 4.90
C PHE A 75 17.28 11.62 6.28
N GLY A 76 18.46 11.01 6.34
CA GLY A 76 19.00 10.44 7.57
C GLY A 76 18.28 9.17 7.99
N ILE A 77 18.75 8.59 9.09
CA ILE A 77 18.03 7.52 9.78
C ILE A 77 16.96 8.16 10.66
N GLY A 78 15.68 7.85 10.40
CA GLY A 78 14.57 8.47 11.12
C GLY A 78 13.21 7.94 10.68
N GLU A 79 12.14 8.61 11.08
CA GLU A 79 10.76 8.23 10.69
C GLU A 79 10.48 8.53 9.22
N THR A 80 10.97 9.66 8.70
CA THR A 80 10.79 10.05 7.30
C THR A 80 11.32 9.00 6.34
N MET A 81 12.54 8.49 6.56
CA MET A 81 13.13 7.44 5.73
C MET A 81 12.27 6.18 5.70
N LYS A 82 11.79 5.74 6.87
CA LYS A 82 10.93 4.54 7.00
C LYS A 82 9.62 4.73 6.25
N VAL A 83 8.92 5.84 6.48
CA VAL A 83 7.62 6.16 5.85
C VAL A 83 7.77 6.29 4.34
N VAL A 84 8.80 6.97 3.85
CA VAL A 84 9.07 7.13 2.40
C VAL A 84 9.33 5.76 1.76
N THR A 85 10.11 4.89 2.40
CA THR A 85 10.39 3.55 1.87
C THR A 85 9.10 2.73 1.73
N ILE A 86 8.23 2.76 2.74
CA ILE A 86 6.92 2.09 2.72
C ILE A 86 6.06 2.70 1.60
N ALA A 87 5.98 4.03 1.51
CA ALA A 87 5.22 4.73 0.48
C ALA A 87 5.67 4.37 -0.94
N LEU A 88 6.99 4.23 -1.18
CA LEU A 88 7.52 3.79 -2.46
C LEU A 88 7.15 2.34 -2.80
N GLY A 89 7.00 1.46 -1.79
CA GLY A 89 6.52 0.09 -1.97
C GLY A 89 5.03 0.03 -2.30
N VAL A 90 4.22 0.86 -1.65
CA VAL A 90 2.77 0.99 -1.84
C VAL A 90 2.42 1.65 -3.17
N PHE A 91 3.19 2.65 -3.56
CA PHE A 91 2.98 3.48 -4.75
C PHE A 91 2.80 2.67 -6.03
N VAL A 92 3.71 1.72 -6.28
CA VAL A 92 3.80 0.98 -7.54
C VAL A 92 2.55 0.12 -7.81
N PRO A 93 2.10 -0.78 -6.93
CA PRO A 93 0.91 -1.58 -7.19
C PRO A 93 -0.36 -0.72 -7.33
N VAL A 94 -0.50 0.35 -6.54
CA VAL A 94 -1.63 1.28 -6.67
C VAL A 94 -1.65 1.91 -8.05
N TYR A 95 -0.51 2.43 -8.52
CA TYR A 95 -0.41 3.02 -9.85
C TYR A 95 -0.77 2.00 -10.94
N ILE A 96 -0.09 0.85 -10.97
CA ILE A 96 -0.21 -0.12 -12.06
C ILE A 96 -1.63 -0.66 -12.17
N HIS A 97 -2.25 -1.09 -11.06
CA HIS A 97 -3.58 -1.68 -11.12
C HIS A 97 -4.67 -0.65 -11.39
N THR A 98 -4.53 0.58 -10.88
CA THR A 98 -5.47 1.67 -11.19
C THR A 98 -5.35 2.10 -12.65
N HIS A 99 -4.13 2.27 -13.15
CA HIS A 99 -3.88 2.63 -14.55
C HIS A 99 -4.44 1.56 -15.51
N ASN A 100 -4.20 0.28 -15.22
CA ASN A 100 -4.76 -0.81 -16.00
C ASN A 100 -6.30 -0.84 -15.93
N GLY A 101 -6.88 -0.54 -14.75
CA GLY A 101 -8.33 -0.40 -14.59
C GLY A 101 -8.92 0.73 -15.44
N LEU A 102 -8.23 1.86 -15.54
CA LEU A 102 -8.62 2.98 -16.39
C LEU A 102 -8.55 2.61 -17.88
N ARG A 103 -7.48 1.92 -18.29
CA ARG A 103 -7.26 1.52 -19.70
C ARG A 103 -8.13 0.37 -20.17
N ALA A 104 -8.67 -0.43 -19.26
CA ALA A 104 -9.59 -1.51 -19.58
C ALA A 104 -11.00 -1.02 -19.93
N ILE A 105 -11.30 0.27 -19.77
CA ILE A 105 -12.59 0.86 -20.12
C ILE A 105 -12.67 0.99 -21.64
N ASP A 106 -13.67 0.34 -22.24
CA ASP A 106 -13.90 0.34 -23.69
C ASP A 106 -14.21 1.76 -24.20
N ASN A 107 -13.64 2.11 -25.36
CA ASN A 107 -13.93 3.36 -26.07
C ASN A 107 -15.43 3.50 -26.41
N ARG A 108 -16.18 2.40 -26.51
CA ARG A 108 -17.65 2.42 -26.66
C ARG A 108 -18.36 3.23 -25.58
N TYR A 109 -17.81 3.28 -24.36
CA TYR A 109 -18.39 4.13 -23.31
C TYR A 109 -18.16 5.62 -23.57
N ALA A 110 -17.04 5.98 -24.20
CA ALA A 110 -16.78 7.36 -24.62
C ALA A 110 -17.71 7.76 -25.77
N GLU A 111 -17.90 6.89 -26.77
CA GLU A 111 -18.86 7.11 -27.86
C GLU A 111 -20.29 7.27 -27.33
N LEU A 112 -20.73 6.39 -26.42
CA LEU A 112 -22.04 6.50 -25.78
C LEU A 112 -22.17 7.84 -25.03
N ALA A 113 -21.15 8.25 -24.30
CA ALA A 113 -21.15 9.51 -23.57
C ALA A 113 -21.30 10.72 -24.50
N GLU A 114 -20.71 10.69 -25.70
CA GLU A 114 -20.90 11.71 -26.72
C GLU A 114 -22.34 11.73 -27.25
N THR A 115 -22.97 10.57 -27.48
CA THR A 115 -24.37 10.51 -27.95
C THR A 115 -25.36 11.14 -26.97
N VAL A 116 -25.14 10.96 -25.67
CA VAL A 116 -25.97 11.56 -24.60
C VAL A 116 -25.47 12.93 -24.15
N ARG A 117 -24.46 13.50 -24.82
CA ARG A 117 -23.87 14.82 -24.55
C ARG A 117 -23.39 14.99 -23.11
N LEU A 118 -22.82 13.94 -22.52
CA LEU A 118 -22.19 14.01 -21.21
C LEU A 118 -20.99 14.96 -21.23
N THR A 119 -20.86 15.80 -20.21
CA THR A 119 -19.66 16.63 -20.04
C THR A 119 -18.46 15.75 -19.67
N ARG A 120 -17.23 16.19 -19.97
CA ARG A 120 -16.01 15.45 -19.60
C ARG A 120 -15.94 15.14 -18.09
N ALA A 121 -16.33 16.09 -17.26
CA ALA A 121 -16.36 15.90 -15.81
C ALA A 121 -17.41 14.84 -15.38
N ALA A 122 -18.58 14.83 -16.02
CA ALA A 122 -19.60 13.83 -15.77
C ALA A 122 -19.16 12.44 -16.25
N PHE A 123 -18.56 12.33 -17.44
CA PHE A 123 -17.98 11.09 -17.95
C PHE A 123 -16.93 10.50 -16.99
N VAL A 124 -15.99 11.33 -16.53
CA VAL A 124 -14.96 10.88 -15.58
C VAL A 124 -15.59 10.39 -14.27
N ARG A 125 -16.54 11.14 -13.70
CA ARG A 125 -17.15 10.79 -12.41
C ARG A 125 -18.09 9.60 -12.47
N GLN A 126 -18.83 9.43 -13.55
CA GLN A 126 -19.91 8.44 -13.65
C GLN A 126 -19.49 7.15 -14.37
N VAL A 127 -18.46 7.20 -15.21
CA VAL A 127 -18.00 6.04 -15.99
C VAL A 127 -16.58 5.67 -15.61
N VAL A 128 -15.65 6.63 -15.68
CA VAL A 128 -14.21 6.32 -15.55
C VAL A 128 -13.83 5.93 -14.13
N LEU A 129 -14.20 6.73 -13.12
CA LEU A 129 -13.89 6.43 -11.72
C LEU A 129 -14.55 5.13 -11.23
N PRO A 130 -15.85 4.88 -11.47
CA PRO A 130 -16.47 3.59 -11.11
C PRO A 130 -15.88 2.41 -11.89
N GLY A 131 -15.52 2.61 -13.16
CA GLY A 131 -14.91 1.58 -14.00
C GLY A 131 -13.49 1.19 -13.56
N ALA A 132 -12.71 2.15 -13.04
CA ALA A 132 -11.36 1.90 -12.53
C ALA A 132 -11.32 1.40 -11.07
N LEU A 133 -12.41 1.54 -10.32
CA LEU A 133 -12.48 1.17 -8.91
C LEU A 133 -12.08 -0.30 -8.63
N PRO A 134 -12.48 -1.32 -9.42
CA PRO A 134 -12.01 -2.69 -9.24
C PRO A 134 -10.49 -2.81 -9.35
N GLY A 135 -9.89 -2.10 -10.31
CA GLY A 135 -8.43 -2.05 -10.48
C GLY A 135 -7.75 -1.39 -9.29
N PHE A 136 -8.28 -0.26 -8.82
CA PHE A 136 -7.78 0.42 -7.62
C PHE A 136 -7.81 -0.48 -6.37
N LEU A 137 -8.93 -1.17 -6.13
CA LEU A 137 -9.09 -2.06 -4.97
C LEU A 137 -8.14 -3.26 -5.02
N LEU A 138 -7.92 -3.82 -6.21
CA LEU A 138 -6.90 -4.84 -6.41
C LEU A 138 -5.50 -4.27 -6.10
N GLY A 139 -5.20 -3.06 -6.58
CA GLY A 139 -3.96 -2.34 -6.27
C GLY A 139 -3.76 -2.13 -4.77
N MET A 140 -4.82 -1.72 -4.05
CA MET A 140 -4.81 -1.56 -2.60
C MET A 140 -4.43 -2.84 -1.87
N ARG A 141 -4.92 -3.99 -2.32
CA ARG A 141 -4.61 -5.30 -1.71
C ARG A 141 -3.12 -5.65 -1.85
N PHE A 142 -2.55 -5.44 -3.03
CA PHE A 142 -1.10 -5.59 -3.24
C PHE A 142 -0.31 -4.55 -2.44
N ALA A 143 -0.82 -3.32 -2.33
CA ALA A 143 -0.18 -2.24 -1.61
C ALA A 143 -0.09 -2.50 -0.10
N VAL A 144 -1.16 -3.04 0.52
CA VAL A 144 -1.14 -3.46 1.94
C VAL A 144 -0.07 -4.53 2.17
N THR A 145 0.01 -5.51 1.28
CA THR A 145 1.04 -6.57 1.38
C THR A 145 2.45 -5.99 1.26
N ALA A 146 2.67 -5.10 0.29
CA ALA A 146 3.95 -4.42 0.11
C ALA A 146 4.31 -3.54 1.31
N ALA A 147 3.33 -2.88 1.94
CA ALA A 147 3.55 -2.04 3.11
C ALA A 147 4.08 -2.85 4.30
N TRP A 148 3.50 -4.03 4.58
CA TRP A 148 3.94 -4.90 5.67
C TRP A 148 5.35 -5.46 5.44
N LEU A 149 5.65 -5.88 4.21
CA LEU A 149 7.00 -6.33 3.84
C LEU A 149 8.03 -5.20 4.00
N ALA A 150 7.69 -3.99 3.56
CA ALA A 150 8.57 -2.84 3.71
C ALA A 150 8.76 -2.46 5.17
N LEU A 151 7.68 -2.39 5.96
CA LEU A 151 7.70 -2.06 7.38
C LEU A 151 8.62 -3.01 8.15
N ALA A 152 8.48 -4.32 7.96
CA ALA A 152 9.30 -5.32 8.64
C ALA A 152 10.80 -5.12 8.41
N VAL A 153 11.19 -4.67 7.21
CA VAL A 153 12.60 -4.41 6.87
C VAL A 153 13.07 -3.07 7.43
N VAL A 154 12.31 -1.99 7.25
CA VAL A 154 12.77 -0.64 7.66
C VAL A 154 12.81 -0.46 9.17
N GLU A 155 12.05 -1.26 9.93
CA GLU A 155 12.11 -1.28 11.39
C GLU A 155 13.32 -2.02 11.95
N GLN A 156 14.05 -2.78 11.14
CA GLN A 156 15.31 -3.40 11.56
C GLN A 156 16.51 -2.45 11.37
N VAL A 157 16.34 -1.39 10.58
CA VAL A 157 17.42 -0.44 10.27
C VAL A 157 17.49 0.64 11.34
N ASN A 158 18.27 0.38 12.40
CA ASN A 158 18.56 1.32 13.49
C ASN A 158 17.30 2.06 13.99
N ALA A 159 16.23 1.29 14.20
CA ALA A 159 15.02 1.78 14.83
C ALA A 159 15.15 1.68 16.35
N THR A 160 14.39 2.51 17.05
CA THR A 160 14.29 2.49 18.53
C THR A 160 12.94 1.98 19.01
N SER A 161 12.04 1.62 18.08
CA SER A 161 10.64 1.28 18.33
C SER A 161 10.04 0.55 17.14
N GLY A 162 8.88 -0.10 17.33
CA GLY A 162 8.24 -0.97 16.35
C GLY A 162 8.45 -2.47 16.60
N ILE A 163 7.60 -3.29 15.97
CA ILE A 163 7.63 -4.75 16.09
C ILE A 163 8.91 -5.31 15.46
N GLY A 164 9.34 -4.76 14.32
CA GLY A 164 10.59 -5.18 13.67
C GLY A 164 11.81 -4.94 14.55
N TYR A 165 11.84 -3.83 15.29
CA TYR A 165 12.87 -3.55 16.29
C TYR A 165 12.82 -4.54 17.46
N MET A 166 11.62 -4.85 17.98
CA MET A 166 11.48 -5.82 19.06
C MET A 166 11.99 -7.21 18.64
N MET A 167 11.70 -7.62 17.41
CA MET A 167 12.19 -8.88 16.84
C MET A 167 13.71 -8.87 16.62
N GLU A 168 14.27 -7.75 16.16
CA GLU A 168 15.71 -7.53 16.00
C GLU A 168 16.45 -7.68 17.35
N LEU A 169 15.91 -7.05 18.40
CA LEU A 169 16.44 -7.12 19.75
C LEU A 169 16.37 -8.56 20.29
N ALA A 170 15.22 -9.21 20.15
CA ALA A 170 15.02 -10.60 20.53
C ALA A 170 16.00 -11.54 19.80
N ARG A 171 16.25 -11.32 18.51
CA ARG A 171 17.25 -12.07 17.73
C ARG A 171 18.65 -11.90 18.31
N THR A 172 19.02 -10.68 18.69
CA THR A 172 20.34 -10.38 19.26
C THR A 172 20.55 -11.12 20.58
N TYR A 173 19.50 -11.31 21.38
CA TYR A 173 19.54 -12.04 22.65
C TYR A 173 19.16 -13.53 22.54
N GLY A 174 18.94 -14.06 21.34
CA GLY A 174 18.56 -15.47 21.14
C GLY A 174 17.15 -15.83 21.66
N GLN A 175 16.28 -14.84 21.87
CA GLN A 175 14.93 -15.01 22.41
C GLN A 175 13.93 -15.42 21.31
N THR A 176 13.99 -16.69 20.90
CA THR A 176 13.15 -17.23 19.82
C THR A 176 11.66 -17.08 20.10
N ASP A 177 11.23 -17.20 21.36
CA ASP A 177 9.82 -17.04 21.75
C ASP A 177 9.26 -15.66 21.42
N VAL A 178 10.04 -14.59 21.61
CA VAL A 178 9.64 -13.21 21.32
C VAL A 178 9.56 -12.98 19.81
N ILE A 179 10.48 -13.59 19.04
CA ILE A 179 10.44 -13.54 17.57
C ILE A 179 9.16 -14.19 17.05
N LEU A 180 8.78 -15.36 17.59
CA LEU A 180 7.55 -16.05 17.21
C LEU A 180 6.31 -15.21 17.53
N VAL A 181 6.26 -14.57 18.70
CA VAL A 181 5.17 -13.64 19.05
C VAL A 181 5.11 -12.48 18.04
N GLY A 182 6.24 -11.85 17.71
CA GLY A 182 6.31 -10.78 16.72
C GLY A 182 5.82 -11.21 15.33
N LEU A 183 6.19 -12.42 14.89
CA LEU A 183 5.75 -12.98 13.61
C LEU A 183 4.23 -13.24 13.58
N VAL A 184 3.67 -13.77 14.67
CA VAL A 184 2.21 -13.95 14.81
C VAL A 184 1.49 -12.60 14.77
N VAL A 185 2.02 -11.58 15.46
CA VAL A 185 1.44 -10.23 15.44
C VAL A 185 1.47 -9.64 14.03
N TYR A 186 2.58 -9.76 13.29
CA TYR A 186 2.63 -9.33 11.88
C TYR A 186 1.63 -10.08 11.00
N GLY A 187 1.49 -11.39 11.18
CA GLY A 187 0.52 -12.20 10.46
C GLY A 187 -0.93 -11.75 10.73
N LEU A 188 -1.27 -11.48 12.00
CA LEU A 188 -2.59 -10.97 12.39
C LEU A 188 -2.85 -9.58 11.82
N LEU A 189 -1.88 -8.67 11.90
CA LEU A 189 -2.02 -7.32 11.32
C LEU A 189 -2.19 -7.34 9.80
N GLY A 190 -1.43 -8.20 9.11
CA GLY A 190 -1.58 -8.43 7.69
C GLY A 190 -2.97 -8.97 7.34
N LEU A 191 -3.44 -9.97 8.09
CA LEU A 191 -4.76 -10.58 7.89
C LEU A 191 -5.89 -9.58 8.14
N VAL A 192 -5.82 -8.80 9.23
CA VAL A 192 -6.81 -7.76 9.55
C VAL A 192 -6.82 -6.70 8.45
N SER A 193 -5.65 -6.22 8.02
CA SER A 193 -5.56 -5.20 6.96
C SER A 193 -6.10 -5.70 5.63
N ASP A 194 -5.74 -6.92 5.19
CA ASP A 194 -6.29 -7.55 3.98
C ASP A 194 -7.80 -7.75 4.11
N GLY A 195 -8.28 -8.19 5.27
CA GLY A 195 -9.70 -8.35 5.57
C GLY A 195 -10.50 -7.04 5.46
N LEU A 196 -9.93 -5.93 5.95
CA LEU A 196 -10.53 -4.60 5.83
C LEU A 196 -10.62 -4.17 4.35
N VAL A 197 -9.56 -4.35 3.57
CA VAL A 197 -9.57 -4.04 2.13
C VAL A 197 -10.62 -4.88 1.40
N ARG A 198 -10.72 -6.18 1.68
CA ARG A 198 -11.75 -7.05 1.08
C ARG A 198 -13.17 -6.66 1.49
N LEU A 199 -13.37 -6.22 2.72
CA LEU A 199 -14.67 -5.75 3.18
C LEU A 199 -15.10 -4.49 2.43
N VAL A 200 -14.16 -3.55 2.25
CA VAL A 200 -14.37 -2.35 1.42
C VAL A 200 -14.65 -2.76 -0.01
N GLU A 201 -13.87 -3.68 -0.57
CA GLU A 201 -14.04 -4.18 -1.94
C GLU A 201 -15.43 -4.79 -2.16
N ARG A 202 -15.92 -5.64 -1.25
CA ARG A 202 -17.25 -6.26 -1.35
C ARG A 202 -18.38 -5.24 -1.31
N ARG A 203 -18.28 -4.22 -0.46
CA ARG A 203 -19.30 -3.16 -0.38
C ARG A 203 -19.25 -2.26 -1.60
N ALA A 204 -18.05 -1.84 -1.96
CA ALA A 204 -17.81 -0.96 -3.10
C ALA A 204 -18.20 -1.64 -4.41
N LEU A 205 -17.94 -2.93 -4.60
CA LEU A 205 -18.25 -3.62 -5.86
C LEU A 205 -19.59 -4.37 -5.85
N SER A 206 -20.49 -4.05 -4.90
CA SER A 206 -21.80 -4.70 -4.79
C SER A 206 -22.70 -4.55 -6.02
N TRP A 207 -22.49 -3.51 -6.83
CA TRP A 207 -23.17 -3.34 -8.13
C TRP A 207 -22.71 -4.35 -9.18
N ARG A 208 -21.50 -4.89 -9.04
CA ARG A 208 -20.89 -5.81 -9.99
C ARG A 208 -21.35 -7.23 -9.63
N ARG A 209 -22.53 -7.60 -10.13
CA ARG A 209 -22.99 -9.00 -10.12
C ARG A 209 -22.12 -9.82 -11.07
N THR A 210 -20.93 -10.22 -10.62
CA THR A 210 -20.14 -11.27 -11.28
C THR A 210 -20.69 -12.63 -10.87
N LEU A 211 -20.68 -13.61 -11.78
CA LEU A 211 -21.26 -14.97 -11.67
C LEU A 211 -20.87 -15.78 -10.40
N ALA A 212 -20.00 -15.27 -9.54
CA ALA A 212 -19.78 -15.80 -8.20
C ALA A 212 -20.77 -15.14 -7.21
N GLY A 213 -22.04 -15.50 -7.37
CA GLY A 213 -23.17 -15.14 -6.53
C GLY A 213 -24.37 -15.98 -6.94
#